data_AF-A0A2H0SNS3-F1
#
_entry.id   AF-A0A2H0SNS3-F1
#
_cell.length_a   1.000
_cell.length_b   1.000
_cell.length_c   1.000
_cell.angle_alpha   90.00
_cell.angle_beta   90.00
_cell.angle_gamma   90.00
#
_symmetry.space_group_name_H-M   'P 1'
#
loop_
_entity.id
_entity.type
_entity.pdbx_description
1 polymer ?
#
loop_
_entity_poly.entity_id
_entity_poly.type
_entity_poly.pdbx_seq_one_letter_code
_entity_poly.pdbx_strand_id
1 'polypeptide(L)'
;MVYINPVRYIKKEDAAYFVRQQYKLTGVIFFTLAFVLGLLYFSVAPKMMRLYANFSIAPHPFTKALLYIAVLSIVVLVFFGLQSFGKKVDKSELSKKLRAYKPREMILSNKVLDMRMAYVAMAIAFAMIAILTASVILPIYNLTENL
;
A
#
# COMPACT_ATOMS: atom_id res chain seq x y z
N MET A 1 23.68 -2.62 0.39
CA MET A 1 23.20 -1.27 0.79
C MET A 1 22.80 -0.53 -0.47
N VAL A 2 21.51 -0.42 -0.77
CA VAL A 2 21.04 0.33 -1.95
C VAL A 2 20.75 1.76 -1.52
N TYR A 3 21.71 2.66 -1.75
CA TYR A 3 21.49 4.09 -1.63
C TYR A 3 20.62 4.55 -2.80
N ILE A 4 19.29 4.54 -2.62
CA ILE A 4 18.37 5.20 -3.55
C ILE A 4 18.18 6.63 -3.07
N ASN A 5 19.04 7.53 -3.52
CA ASN A 5 18.69 8.95 -3.51
C ASN A 5 19.21 9.61 -4.79
N PRO A 6 18.52 9.47 -5.93
CA PRO A 6 18.73 10.41 -7.00
C PRO A 6 18.04 11.69 -6.56
N VAL A 7 18.82 12.63 -6.05
CA VAL A 7 18.38 14.00 -5.83
C VAL A 7 17.90 14.54 -7.19
N ARG A 8 16.61 14.37 -7.47
CA ARG A 8 16.01 14.81 -8.73
C ARG A 8 15.62 16.26 -8.59
N TYR A 9 16.17 17.08 -9.47
CA TYR A 9 15.80 18.47 -9.62
C TYR A 9 14.63 18.57 -10.59
N ILE A 10 13.64 19.38 -10.24
CA ILE A 10 12.46 19.68 -11.05
C ILE A 10 12.38 21.18 -11.28
N LYS A 11 12.05 21.59 -12.49
CA LYS A 11 11.84 23.01 -12.76
C LYS A 11 10.62 23.51 -11.99
N LYS A 12 10.67 24.75 -11.52
CA LYS A 12 9.55 25.42 -10.83
C LYS A 12 8.21 25.30 -11.57
N GLU A 13 8.25 25.45 -12.89
CA GLU A 13 7.07 25.40 -13.77
C GLU A 13 6.44 23.99 -13.84
N ASP A 14 7.25 22.95 -13.74
CA ASP A 14 6.79 21.56 -13.82
C ASP A 14 6.33 21.00 -12.47
N ALA A 15 6.59 21.71 -11.36
CA ALA A 15 6.32 21.24 -10.01
C ALA A 15 4.87 20.77 -9.81
N ALA A 16 3.89 21.52 -10.33
CA ALA A 16 2.48 21.15 -10.23
C ALA A 16 2.13 19.86 -11.00
N TYR A 17 2.79 19.64 -12.14
CA TYR A 17 2.64 18.42 -12.93
C TYR A 17 3.19 17.21 -12.16
N PHE A 18 4.38 17.34 -11.58
CA PHE A 18 5.01 16.27 -10.80
C PHE A 18 4.21 15.89 -9.54
N VAL A 19 3.66 16.86 -8.81
CA VAL A 19 2.79 16.56 -7.64
C VAL A 19 1.52 15.81 -8.07
N ARG A 20 0.92 16.18 -9.20
CA ARG A 20 -0.26 15.48 -9.73
C ARG A 20 0.09 14.05 -10.18
N GLN A 21 1.22 13.89 -10.87
CA GLN A 21 1.77 12.59 -11.25
C GLN A 21 2.00 11.70 -10.02
N GLN A 22 2.58 12.27 -8.96
CA GLN A 22 2.80 11.57 -7.70
C GLN A 22 1.50 11.01 -7.12
N TYR A 23 0.44 11.82 -7.02
CA TYR A 23 -0.85 11.37 -6.51
C TYR A 23 -1.46 10.23 -7.34
N LYS A 24 -1.37 10.32 -8.67
CA LYS A 24 -1.80 9.22 -9.54
C LYS A 24 -0.98 7.96 -9.32
N LEU A 25 0.35 8.08 -9.26
CA LEU A 25 1.25 6.95 -9.04
C LEU A 25 0.97 6.28 -7.69
N THR A 26 0.81 7.07 -6.62
CA THR A 26 0.42 6.57 -5.30
C THR A 26 -0.93 5.85 -5.35
N GLY A 27 -1.90 6.40 -6.08
CA GLY A 27 -3.19 5.73 -6.30
C GLY A 27 -3.03 4.37 -7.00
N VAL A 28 -2.26 4.31 -8.08
CA VAL A 28 -1.96 3.06 -8.79
C VAL A 28 -1.31 2.04 -7.85
N ILE A 29 -0.32 2.45 -7.05
CA ILE A 29 0.35 1.57 -6.09
C ILE A 29 -0.67 0.95 -5.12
N PHE A 30 -1.57 1.76 -4.54
CA PHE A 30 -2.61 1.26 -3.64
C PHE A 30 -3.55 0.27 -4.32
N PHE A 31 -3.98 0.53 -5.55
CA PHE A 31 -4.82 -0.40 -6.31
C PHE A 31 -4.10 -1.70 -6.68
N THR A 32 -2.84 -1.62 -7.10
CA THR A 32 -2.05 -2.82 -7.40
C THR A 32 -1.88 -3.68 -6.15
N LEU A 33 -1.59 -3.08 -5.00
CA LEU A 33 -1.51 -3.80 -3.72
C LEU A 33 -2.84 -4.46 -3.34
N ALA A 34 -3.95 -3.72 -3.48
CA ALA A 34 -5.29 -4.27 -3.23
C ALA A 34 -5.62 -5.45 -4.16
N PHE A 35 -5.26 -5.34 -5.44
CA PHE A 35 -5.50 -6.39 -6.43
C PHE A 35 -4.69 -7.65 -6.15
N VAL A 36 -3.38 -7.50 -5.89
CA VAL A 36 -2.52 -8.63 -5.52
C VAL A 36 -3.03 -9.32 -4.26
N LEU A 37 -3.45 -8.53 -3.25
CA LEU A 37 -4.03 -9.11 -2.04
C LEU A 37 -5.35 -9.84 -2.34
N GLY A 38 -6.21 -9.26 -3.17
CA GLY A 38 -7.46 -9.89 -3.58
C GLY A 38 -7.24 -11.25 -4.24
N LEU A 39 -6.29 -11.33 -5.19
CA LEU A 39 -5.92 -12.60 -5.84
C LEU A 39 -5.39 -13.63 -4.86
N LEU A 40 -4.50 -13.22 -3.95
CA LEU A 40 -3.93 -14.09 -2.93
C LEU A 40 -5.01 -14.59 -1.98
N TYR A 41 -5.88 -13.69 -1.49
CA TYR A 41 -7.00 -14.04 -0.62
C TYR A 41 -7.91 -15.06 -1.30
N PHE A 42 -8.32 -14.80 -2.54
CA PHE A 42 -9.20 -15.70 -3.30
C PHE A 42 -8.55 -17.07 -3.57
N SER A 43 -7.22 -17.12 -3.66
CA SER A 43 -6.48 -18.36 -3.89
C SER A 43 -6.23 -19.16 -2.61
N VAL A 44 -5.96 -18.50 -1.49
CA VAL A 44 -5.57 -19.11 -0.22
C VAL A 44 -6.78 -19.44 0.65
N ALA A 45 -7.74 -18.53 0.78
CA ALA A 45 -8.91 -18.72 1.64
C ALA A 45 -9.68 -20.04 1.38
N PRO A 46 -10.05 -20.39 0.13
CA PRO A 46 -10.78 -21.64 -0.12
C PRO A 46 -9.93 -22.88 0.16
N LYS A 47 -8.62 -22.82 -0.10
CA LYS A 47 -7.70 -23.93 0.21
C LYS A 47 -7.61 -24.16 1.71
N MET A 48 -7.57 -23.09 2.50
CA MET A 48 -7.57 -23.18 3.96
C MET A 48 -8.86 -23.73 4.51
N MET A 49 -10.01 -23.22 4.05
CA MET A 49 -11.30 -23.76 4.48
C MET A 49 -11.45 -25.25 4.14
N ARG A 50 -10.99 -25.67 2.96
CA ARG A 50 -10.95 -27.09 2.58
C ARG A 50 -10.04 -27.90 3.50
N LEU A 51 -8.88 -27.37 3.87
CA LEU A 51 -7.93 -28.05 4.75
C LEU A 51 -8.58 -28.33 6.13
N TYR A 52 -9.18 -27.30 6.75
CA TYR A 52 -9.92 -27.50 8.02
C TYR A 52 -11.09 -28.47 7.89
N ALA A 53 -11.83 -28.42 6.78
CA ALA A 53 -12.94 -29.35 6.53
C ALA A 53 -12.44 -30.81 6.40
N ASN A 54 -11.32 -31.04 5.71
CA ASN A 54 -10.77 -32.38 5.51
C ASN A 54 -10.32 -33.04 6.82
N PHE A 55 -9.79 -32.26 7.76
CA PHE A 55 -9.41 -32.77 9.08
C PHE A 55 -10.56 -32.75 10.09
N SER A 56 -11.77 -32.29 9.71
CA SER A 56 -12.92 -32.11 10.61
C SER A 56 -12.62 -31.25 11.85
N ILE A 57 -11.62 -30.37 11.76
CA ILE A 57 -11.19 -29.49 12.85
C ILE A 57 -11.86 -28.14 12.67
N ALA A 58 -12.47 -27.62 13.74
CA ALA A 58 -13.03 -26.27 13.73
C ALA A 58 -11.92 -25.24 13.47
N PRO A 59 -12.09 -24.30 12.53
CA PRO A 59 -11.07 -23.30 12.25
C PRO A 59 -10.79 -22.47 13.48
N HIS A 60 -9.50 -22.36 13.84
CA HIS A 60 -9.07 -21.55 14.97
C HIS A 60 -9.60 -20.10 14.81
N PRO A 61 -10.06 -19.43 15.89
CA PRO A 61 -10.60 -18.08 15.81
C PRO A 61 -9.65 -17.09 15.13
N PHE A 62 -8.35 -17.28 15.34
CA PHE A 62 -7.28 -16.50 14.70
C PHE A 62 -7.32 -16.61 13.17
N THR A 63 -7.57 -17.81 12.62
CA THR A 63 -7.66 -18.04 11.18
C THR A 63 -8.88 -17.34 10.57
N LYS A 64 -10.02 -17.34 11.28
CA LYS A 64 -11.20 -16.58 10.87
C LYS A 64 -10.93 -15.07 10.91
N ALA A 65 -10.33 -14.58 11.99
CA ALA A 65 -9.98 -13.17 12.13
C ALA A 65 -9.02 -12.69 11.02
N LEU A 66 -8.01 -13.49 10.67
CA LEU A 66 -7.10 -13.21 9.56
C LEU A 66 -7.82 -13.03 8.23
N LEU A 67 -8.84 -13.85 7.94
CA LEU A 67 -9.64 -13.71 6.73
C LEU A 67 -10.41 -12.39 6.69
N TYR A 68 -11.00 -11.96 7.81
CA TYR A 68 -11.69 -10.66 7.89
C TYR A 68 -10.71 -9.47 7.79
N ILE A 69 -9.55 -9.57 8.45
CA ILE A 69 -8.52 -8.53 8.41
C ILE A 69 -7.98 -8.33 6.99
N ALA A 70 -7.81 -9.42 6.23
CA ALA A 70 -7.42 -9.34 4.82
C ALA A 70 -8.45 -8.57 3.99
N VAL A 71 -9.75 -8.89 4.13
CA VAL A 71 -10.82 -8.16 3.42
C VAL A 71 -10.86 -6.69 3.82
N LEU A 72 -10.77 -6.38 5.11
CA LEU A 72 -10.73 -5.00 5.61
C LEU A 72 -9.55 -4.23 5.01
N SER A 73 -8.40 -4.88 4.91
CA SER A 73 -7.18 -4.28 4.36
C SER A 73 -7.33 -3.98 2.86
N ILE A 74 -8.00 -4.84 2.08
CA ILE A 74 -8.34 -4.55 0.67
C ILE A 74 -9.21 -3.30 0.59
N VAL A 75 -10.27 -3.21 1.41
CA VAL A 75 -11.18 -2.05 1.42
C VAL A 75 -10.42 -0.76 1.74
N VAL A 76 -9.56 -0.78 2.76
CA VAL A 76 -8.74 0.36 3.16
C VAL A 76 -7.78 0.78 2.05
N LEU A 77 -7.13 -0.17 1.38
CA LEU A 77 -6.23 0.11 0.24
C LEU A 77 -6.99 0.73 -0.94
N VAL A 78 -8.16 0.20 -1.29
CA VAL A 78 -9.01 0.76 -2.34
C VAL A 78 -9.46 2.18 -2.00
N PHE A 79 -9.85 2.42 -0.75
CA PHE A 79 -10.24 3.75 -0.27
C PHE A 79 -9.09 4.76 -0.41
N PHE A 80 -7.87 4.41 0.04
CA PHE A 80 -6.70 5.27 -0.12
C PHE A 80 -6.29 5.45 -1.58
N GLY A 81 -6.46 4.43 -2.42
CA GLY A 81 -6.29 4.51 -3.86
C GLY A 81 -7.21 5.56 -4.47
N LEU A 82 -8.51 5.48 -4.19
CA LEU A 82 -9.52 6.44 -4.65
C LEU A 82 -9.23 7.87 -4.16
N GLN A 83 -8.91 8.03 -2.87
CA GLN A 83 -8.52 9.34 -2.33
C GLN A 83 -7.31 9.92 -3.06
N SER A 84 -6.31 9.10 -3.38
CA SER A 84 -5.11 9.55 -4.08
C SER A 84 -5.42 10.07 -5.48
N PHE A 85 -6.34 9.42 -6.22
CA PHE A 85 -6.80 9.93 -7.51
C PHE A 85 -7.67 11.19 -7.41
N GLY A 86 -8.48 11.31 -6.36
CA GLY A 86 -9.33 12.47 -6.11
C GLY A 86 -8.58 13.70 -5.57
N LYS A 87 -7.35 13.52 -5.08
CA LYS A 87 -6.58 14.59 -4.44
C LYS A 87 -6.14 15.63 -5.46
N LYS A 88 -6.70 16.84 -5.32
CA LYS A 88 -6.27 18.01 -6.12
C LYS A 88 -4.98 18.58 -5.54
N VAL A 89 -4.13 19.10 -6.42
CA VAL A 89 -2.92 19.84 -6.00
C VAL A 89 -3.36 21.11 -5.29
N ASP A 90 -3.01 21.26 -4.02
CA ASP A 90 -3.22 22.52 -3.30
C ASP A 90 -2.27 23.58 -3.88
N LYS A 91 -2.83 24.41 -4.76
CA LYS A 91 -2.11 25.50 -5.40
C LYS A 91 -1.62 26.53 -4.38
N SER A 92 -2.32 26.71 -3.26
CA SER A 92 -1.95 27.69 -2.24
C SER A 92 -0.67 27.25 -1.52
N GLU A 93 -0.62 26.01 -1.06
CA GLU A 93 0.56 25.44 -0.39
C GLU A 93 1.74 25.31 -1.35
N LEU A 94 1.49 24.83 -2.57
CA LEU A 94 2.51 24.72 -3.60
C LEU A 94 3.08 26.09 -3.96
N SER A 95 2.24 27.12 -4.12
CA SER A 95 2.71 28.47 -4.42
C SER A 95 3.57 29.05 -3.28
N LYS A 96 3.23 28.80 -2.02
CA LYS A 96 4.05 29.19 -0.85
C LYS A 96 5.43 28.54 -0.92
N LYS A 97 5.49 27.22 -1.18
CA LYS A 97 6.75 26.47 -1.33
C LYS A 97 7.59 26.97 -2.52
N LEU A 98 6.96 27.41 -3.60
CA LEU A 98 7.62 27.86 -4.83
C LEU A 98 7.98 29.36 -4.85
N ARG A 99 7.52 30.18 -3.88
CA ARG A 99 7.81 31.63 -3.81
C ARG A 99 9.29 31.94 -3.64
N ALA A 100 10.02 31.08 -2.94
CA ALA A 100 11.45 31.26 -2.69
C ALA A 100 12.34 31.08 -3.93
N TYR A 101 11.77 30.60 -5.04
CA TYR A 101 12.52 30.23 -6.25
C TYR A 101 12.21 31.15 -7.43
N LYS A 102 13.21 31.48 -8.23
CA LYS A 102 13.10 32.27 -9.46
C LYS A 102 12.44 31.45 -10.58
N PRO A 103 11.89 32.11 -11.62
CA PRO A 103 11.47 31.43 -12.84
C PRO A 103 12.63 30.62 -13.44
N ARG A 104 12.34 29.43 -13.97
CA ARG A 104 13.32 28.46 -14.51
C ARG A 104 14.35 27.89 -13.53
N GLU A 105 14.24 28.21 -12.24
CA GLU A 105 15.12 27.63 -11.23
C GLU A 105 14.79 26.15 -10.99
N MET A 106 15.84 25.38 -10.72
CA MET A 106 15.80 23.94 -10.45
C MET A 106 15.58 23.72 -8.95
N ILE A 107 14.51 23.03 -8.61
CA ILE A 107 14.08 22.80 -7.22
C ILE A 107 14.29 21.34 -6.88
N LEU A 108 14.79 21.10 -5.68
CA LEU A 108 14.88 19.75 -5.14
C LEU A 108 13.47 19.13 -5.01
N SER A 109 13.26 17.98 -5.65
CA SER A 109 11.96 17.28 -5.65
C SER A 109 11.45 16.96 -4.25
N ASN A 110 12.32 16.67 -3.28
CA ASN A 110 11.93 16.40 -1.89
C ASN A 110 11.33 17.60 -1.14
N LYS A 111 11.55 18.84 -1.62
CA LYS A 111 10.94 20.06 -1.06
C LYS A 111 9.52 20.29 -1.58
N VAL A 112 9.14 19.60 -2.65
CA VAL A 112 7.87 19.78 -3.37
C VAL A 112 6.98 18.55 -3.22
N LEU A 113 7.54 17.36 -3.37
CA LEU A 113 6.84 16.07 -3.30
C LEU A 113 6.75 15.60 -1.86
N ASP A 114 5.56 15.19 -1.44
CA ASP A 114 5.33 14.61 -0.12
C ASP A 114 5.36 13.09 -0.19
N MET A 115 6.46 12.48 0.24
CA MET A 115 6.65 11.03 0.21
C MET A 115 5.95 10.29 1.36
N ARG A 116 5.30 10.98 2.31
CA ARG A 116 4.66 10.34 3.48
C ARG A 116 3.67 9.25 3.09
N MET A 117 2.80 9.53 2.13
CA MET A 117 1.80 8.56 1.67
C MET A 117 2.43 7.34 0.99
N ALA A 118 3.59 7.50 0.33
CA ALA A 118 4.32 6.37 -0.24
C ALA A 118 4.92 5.49 0.86
N TYR A 119 5.46 6.08 1.94
CA TYR A 119 5.95 5.31 3.09
C TYR A 119 4.81 4.58 3.82
N VAL A 120 3.65 5.22 3.97
CA VAL A 120 2.46 4.57 4.54
C VAL A 120 2.03 3.39 3.67
N ALA A 121 1.97 3.57 2.34
CA ALA A 121 1.66 2.48 1.41
C ALA A 121 2.65 1.30 1.55
N MET A 122 3.94 1.61 1.69
CA MET A 122 4.99 0.61 1.84
C MET A 122 4.89 -0.12 3.18
N ALA A 123 4.62 0.59 4.28
CA ALA A 123 4.41 0.00 5.60
C ALA A 123 3.20 -0.93 5.62
N ILE A 124 2.08 -0.52 5.00
CA ILE A 124 0.90 -1.36 4.84
C ILE A 124 1.28 -2.62 4.03
N ALA A 125 1.99 -2.48 2.91
CA ALA A 125 2.44 -3.61 2.11
C ALA A 125 3.27 -4.62 2.92
N PHE A 126 4.22 -4.16 3.75
CA PHE A 126 5.00 -5.03 4.63
C PHE A 126 4.13 -5.74 5.67
N ALA A 127 3.24 -5.01 6.34
CA ALA A 127 2.31 -5.60 7.31
C ALA A 127 1.44 -6.67 6.64
N MET A 128 1.01 -6.44 5.40
CA MET A 128 0.20 -7.39 4.65
C MET A 128 0.94 -8.67 4.29
N ILE A 129 2.21 -8.56 3.86
CA ILE A 129 3.05 -9.73 3.60
C ILE A 129 3.21 -10.56 4.88
N ALA A 130 3.43 -9.90 6.02
CA ALA A 130 3.53 -10.59 7.31
C ALA A 130 2.22 -11.30 7.68
N ILE A 131 1.07 -10.63 7.54
CA ILE A 131 -0.26 -11.20 7.81
C ILE A 131 -0.55 -12.39 6.90
N LEU A 132 -0.24 -12.28 5.60
CA LEU A 132 -0.40 -13.38 4.65
C LEU A 132 0.50 -14.57 4.97
N THR A 133 1.75 -14.30 5.35
CA THR A 133 2.69 -15.36 5.73
C THR A 133 2.20 -16.08 6.98
N ALA A 134 1.77 -15.32 8.00
CA ALA A 134 1.18 -15.88 9.21
C ALA A 134 -0.12 -16.65 8.92
N SER A 135 -0.94 -16.17 7.99
CA SER A 135 -2.20 -16.84 7.64
C SER A 135 -2.01 -18.16 6.91
N VAL A 136 -0.85 -18.40 6.31
CA VAL A 136 -0.49 -19.71 5.72
C VAL A 136 0.18 -20.61 6.75
N ILE A 137 1.14 -20.08 7.51
CA ILE A 137 1.96 -20.87 8.43
C ILE A 137 1.16 -21.34 9.65
N LEU A 138 0.38 -20.45 10.29
CA LEU A 138 -0.31 -20.79 11.54
C LEU A 138 -1.33 -21.92 11.37
N PRO A 139 -2.13 -21.96 10.30
CA PRO A 139 -3.06 -23.07 10.10
C PRO A 139 -2.37 -24.40 9.84
N ILE A 140 -1.24 -24.40 9.12
CA ILE A 140 -0.42 -25.62 8.93
C ILE A 140 0.09 -26.09 10.30
N TYR A 141 0.68 -25.18 11.07
CA TYR A 141 1.23 -25.48 12.40
C TYR A 141 0.15 -26.02 13.35
N ASN A 142 -1.00 -25.34 13.44
CA ASN A 142 -2.14 -25.79 14.25
C ASN A 142 -2.67 -27.16 13.82
N LEU A 143 -2.69 -27.47 12.53
CA LEU A 143 -3.15 -28.78 12.06
C LEU A 143 -2.14 -29.87 12.44
N THR A 144 -0.83 -29.61 12.36
CA THR A 144 0.21 -30.56 12.79
C THR A 144 0.28 -30.80 14.29
N GLU A 145 -0.07 -29.83 15.13
CA GLU A 145 -0.13 -30.05 16.60
C GLU A 145 -1.39 -30.79 17.06
N ASN A 146 -2.48 -30.74 16.27
CA ASN A 146 -3.76 -31.39 16.60
C ASN A 146 -3.97 -32.73 15.87
N LEU A 147 -2.98 -33.18 15.08
CA LEU A 147 -2.88 -34.50 14.44
C LEU A 147 -2.05 -35.46 15.31
#